data_AF-A0AAV1KG60-F1
#
_entry.id   AF-A0AAV1KG60-F1
#
_cell.length_a   1.000
_cell.length_b   1.000
_cell.length_c   1.000
_cell.angle_alpha   90.00
_cell.angle_beta   90.00
_cell.angle_gamma   90.00
#
_symmetry.space_group_name_H-M   'P 1'
#
loop_
_entity.id
_entity.type
_entity.pdbx_description
1 polymer ?
#
loop_
_entity_poly.entity_id
_entity_poly.type
_entity_poly.pdbx_seq_one_letter_code
_entity_poly.pdbx_strand_id
1 'polypeptide(L)'
;MNNSQNCAGCKNSITNKDSLKCMQCNGKNDMDCANISPKNFRQMERKKEHWKCPECLSKLPKEGNSNTPVRGTTAILEGGTNLRTDSSTVSHVLKNGNPNVTVRSKVLNPPPLSETSNLVQGVENITINSYADILNDLKIYMKNLLHDEMDRVQKAIGSLTNTIKDQNSRIEQLEARVSIL
;
A
#
# COMPACT_ATOMS: atom_id res chain seq x y z
N MET A 1 -17.06 32.67 -14.08
CA MET A 1 -17.62 31.37 -13.64
C MET A 1 -16.47 30.53 -13.07
N ASN A 2 -16.33 30.49 -11.75
CA ASN A 2 -15.25 29.74 -11.09
C ASN A 2 -15.60 28.25 -11.12
N ASN A 3 -15.03 27.53 -12.09
CA ASN A 3 -15.15 26.09 -12.19
C ASN A 3 -14.18 25.44 -11.19
N SER A 4 -14.50 25.51 -9.90
CA SER A 4 -13.69 24.93 -8.81
C SER A 4 -13.63 23.41 -9.00
N GLN A 5 -12.47 22.91 -9.43
CA GLN A 5 -12.24 21.48 -9.60
C GLN A 5 -11.95 20.90 -8.21
N ASN A 6 -12.99 20.43 -7.52
CA ASN A 6 -12.82 19.83 -6.20
C ASN A 6 -12.30 18.40 -6.32
N CYS A 7 -11.44 17.99 -5.38
CA CYS A 7 -10.93 16.65 -5.27
C CYS A 7 -12.06 15.67 -4.92
N ALA A 8 -12.20 14.59 -5.67
CA ALA A 8 -13.23 13.58 -5.40
C ALA A 8 -12.99 12.82 -4.10
N GLY A 9 -11.73 12.75 -3.63
CA GLY A 9 -11.35 12.16 -2.35
C GLY A 9 -11.66 13.09 -1.15
N CYS A 10 -10.85 14.14 -0.96
CA CYS A 10 -10.94 15.02 0.21
C CYS A 10 -11.95 16.17 0.10
N LYS A 11 -12.58 16.37 -1.07
CA LYS A 11 -13.51 17.48 -1.39
C LYS A 11 -12.92 18.89 -1.35
N ASN A 12 -11.63 19.04 -1.04
CA ASN A 12 -10.94 20.33 -1.12
C ASN A 12 -10.78 20.78 -2.59
N SER A 13 -10.64 22.10 -2.78
CA SER A 13 -10.35 22.66 -4.10
C SER A 13 -8.95 22.24 -4.57
N ILE A 14 -8.85 21.69 -5.77
CA ILE A 14 -7.56 21.38 -6.38
C ILE A 14 -6.95 22.70 -6.89
N THR A 15 -5.94 23.19 -6.17
CA THR A 15 -5.20 24.42 -6.53
C THR A 15 -4.06 24.15 -7.51
N ASN A 16 -3.50 22.93 -7.49
CA ASN A 16 -2.36 22.54 -8.31
C ASN A 16 -2.81 21.88 -9.63
N LYS A 17 -2.06 22.11 -10.72
CA LYS A 17 -2.32 21.47 -12.02
C LYS A 17 -2.13 19.95 -12.00
N ASP A 18 -1.35 19.45 -11.04
CA ASP A 18 -1.06 18.03 -10.87
C ASP A 18 -2.23 17.34 -10.17
N SER A 19 -3.10 16.73 -10.98
CA SER A 19 -4.24 15.93 -10.54
C SER A 19 -4.38 14.70 -11.43
N LEU A 20 -5.00 13.65 -10.91
CA LEU A 20 -5.30 12.43 -11.66
C LEU A 20 -6.81 12.28 -11.84
N LYS A 21 -7.21 11.87 -13.05
CA LYS A 21 -8.60 11.56 -13.37
C LYS A 21 -8.77 10.05 -13.35
N CYS A 22 -9.70 9.56 -12.53
CA CYS A 22 -10.03 8.15 -12.49
C CYS A 22 -10.71 7.72 -13.79
N MET A 23 -10.22 6.66 -14.43
CA MET A 23 -10.82 6.13 -15.67
C MET A 23 -12.24 5.56 -15.47
N GLN A 24 -12.59 5.17 -14.24
CA GLN A 24 -13.85 4.48 -13.93
C GLN A 24 -14.97 5.48 -13.57
N CYS A 25 -14.72 6.38 -12.61
CA CYS A 25 -15.73 7.33 -12.13
C CYS A 25 -15.56 8.75 -12.70
N ASN A 26 -14.51 8.99 -13.49
CA ASN A 26 -14.14 10.30 -14.02
C ASN A 26 -13.85 11.39 -12.95
N GLY A 27 -13.82 11.03 -11.67
CA GLY A 27 -13.47 11.93 -10.58
C GLY A 27 -12.00 12.35 -10.65
N LYS A 28 -11.74 13.63 -10.34
CA LYS A 28 -10.38 14.17 -10.23
C LYS A 28 -9.90 14.09 -8.78
N ASN A 29 -8.69 13.58 -8.58
CA ASN A 29 -8.06 13.53 -7.28
C ASN A 29 -6.80 14.40 -7.29
N ASP A 30 -6.58 15.13 -6.20
CA ASP A 30 -5.25 15.68 -5.93
C ASP A 30 -4.24 14.54 -5.68
N MET A 31 -2.96 14.91 -5.69
CA MET A 31 -1.85 13.98 -5.55
C MET A 31 -1.84 13.24 -4.21
N ASP A 32 -2.25 13.92 -3.14
CA ASP A 32 -2.27 13.37 -1.78
C ASP A 32 -3.35 12.29 -1.67
N CYS A 33 -4.58 12.55 -2.14
CA CYS A 33 -5.67 11.59 -2.20
C CYS A 33 -5.43 10.46 -3.20
N ALA A 34 -4.63 10.70 -4.24
CA ALA A 34 -4.18 9.66 -5.15
C ALA A 34 -3.02 8.82 -4.57
N ASN A 35 -2.40 9.27 -3.46
CA ASN A 35 -1.23 8.68 -2.83
C ASN A 35 -0.08 8.41 -3.82
N ILE A 36 0.22 9.40 -4.67
CA ILE A 36 1.28 9.30 -5.68
C ILE A 36 2.29 10.42 -5.44
N SER A 37 3.57 10.06 -5.36
CA SER A 37 4.65 11.05 -5.22
C SER A 37 4.82 11.88 -6.52
N PRO A 38 5.30 13.13 -6.44
CA PRO A 38 5.57 13.95 -7.62
C PRO A 38 6.50 13.27 -8.65
N LYS A 39 7.47 12.49 -8.17
CA LYS A 39 8.38 11.69 -9.02
C LYS A 39 7.61 10.64 -9.82
N ASN A 40 6.75 9.87 -9.15
CA ASN A 40 5.96 8.82 -9.80
C ASN A 40 4.93 9.42 -10.76
N PHE A 41 4.27 10.52 -10.39
CA PHE A 41 3.32 11.20 -11.27
C PHE A 41 3.96 11.67 -12.58
N ARG A 42 5.20 12.15 -12.55
CA ARG A 42 5.94 12.51 -13.77
C ARG A 42 6.27 11.29 -14.64
N GLN A 43 6.59 10.15 -14.03
CA GLN A 43 6.93 8.92 -14.73
C GLN A 43 5.70 8.15 -15.28
N MET A 44 4.50 8.47 -14.80
CA MET A 44 3.27 7.75 -15.14
C MET A 44 2.63 8.15 -16.48
N GLU A 45 3.29 8.90 -17.36
CA GLU A 45 2.68 9.57 -18.53
C GLU A 45 1.66 8.71 -19.31
N ARG A 46 1.97 7.46 -19.65
CA ARG A 46 1.04 6.51 -20.31
C ARG A 46 0.07 5.78 -19.36
N LYS A 47 0.39 5.70 -18.07
CA LYS A 47 -0.43 5.03 -17.04
C LYS A 47 -1.51 5.93 -16.46
N LYS A 48 -1.40 7.26 -16.65
CA LYS A 48 -2.37 8.24 -16.12
C LYS A 48 -3.78 8.00 -16.65
N GLU A 49 -3.92 7.65 -17.93
CA GLU A 49 -5.21 7.44 -18.58
C GLU A 49 -5.94 6.16 -18.12
N HIS A 50 -5.20 5.19 -17.60
CA HIS A 50 -5.70 3.92 -17.07
C HIS A 50 -5.76 3.89 -15.54
N TRP A 51 -5.46 5.01 -14.88
CA TRP A 51 -5.43 5.07 -13.43
C TRP A 51 -6.86 4.99 -12.85
N LYS A 52 -7.02 4.19 -11.79
CA LYS A 52 -8.28 4.05 -11.04
C LYS A 52 -8.08 4.61 -9.64
N CYS A 53 -9.04 5.39 -9.15
CA CYS A 53 -8.98 5.93 -7.79
C CYS A 53 -9.14 4.81 -6.74
N PRO A 54 -8.67 5.04 -5.50
CA PRO A 54 -8.79 4.05 -4.42
C PRO A 54 -10.21 3.54 -4.19
N GLU A 55 -11.22 4.42 -4.31
CA GLU A 55 -12.64 4.06 -4.13
C GLU A 55 -13.17 3.13 -5.23
N CYS A 56 -12.73 3.33 -6.49
CA CYS A 56 -13.09 2.43 -7.58
C CYS A 56 -12.34 1.11 -7.48
N LEU A 57 -11.06 1.14 -7.09
CA LEU A 57 -10.25 -0.06 -6.89
C LEU A 57 -10.80 -0.94 -5.76
N SER A 58 -11.25 -0.35 -4.65
CA SER A 58 -11.80 -1.11 -3.51
C SER A 58 -13.13 -1.82 -3.82
N LYS A 59 -13.83 -1.40 -4.88
CA LYS A 59 -15.08 -2.03 -5.33
C LYS A 59 -14.84 -3.21 -6.27
N LEU A 60 -13.61 -3.39 -6.77
CA LEU A 60 -13.29 -4.53 -7.61
C LEU A 60 -13.19 -5.80 -6.75
N PRO A 61 -13.79 -6.93 -7.20
CA PRO A 61 -13.53 -8.23 -6.62
C PRO A 61 -12.04 -8.48 -6.53
N LYS A 62 -11.57 -9.04 -5.41
CA LYS A 62 -10.21 -9.55 -5.33
C LYS A 62 -10.13 -10.79 -6.24
N GLU A 63 -9.27 -10.73 -7.24
CA GLU A 63 -8.96 -11.90 -8.08
C GLU A 63 -8.27 -12.96 -7.20
N GLY A 64 -8.60 -14.25 -7.41
CA GLY A 64 -7.98 -15.36 -6.68
C GLY A 64 -8.83 -16.02 -5.57
N ASN A 65 -10.04 -15.54 -5.29
CA ASN A 65 -10.94 -16.19 -4.32
C ASN A 65 -11.71 -17.41 -4.87
N SER A 66 -11.43 -17.86 -6.09
CA SER A 66 -12.14 -18.96 -6.77
C SER A 66 -12.05 -20.31 -6.05
N ASN A 67 -11.03 -20.50 -5.20
CA ASN A 67 -10.81 -21.72 -4.43
C ASN A 67 -11.41 -21.66 -3.02
N THR A 68 -12.14 -20.59 -2.67
CA THR A 68 -12.84 -20.53 -1.38
C THR A 68 -14.04 -21.46 -1.47
N PRO A 69 -14.09 -22.58 -0.70
CA PRO A 69 -15.24 -23.46 -0.75
C PRO A 69 -16.47 -22.67 -0.34
N VAL A 70 -17.44 -22.53 -1.25
CA VAL A 70 -18.75 -22.02 -0.89
C VAL A 70 -19.32 -23.07 0.07
N ARG A 71 -19.43 -22.73 1.36
CA ARG A 71 -20.14 -23.59 2.33
C ARG A 71 -21.53 -23.82 1.73
N GLY A 72 -21.76 -25.02 1.23
CA GLY A 72 -23.05 -25.39 0.68
C GLY A 72 -24.09 -25.09 1.74
N THR A 73 -25.08 -24.27 1.40
CA THR A 73 -26.38 -24.39 2.03
C THR A 73 -26.82 -25.82 1.77
N THR A 74 -26.58 -26.69 2.74
CA THR A 74 -27.21 -28.01 2.85
C THR A 74 -28.70 -27.75 2.99
N ALA A 75 -29.38 -27.65 1.85
CA ALA A 75 -30.78 -28.02 1.79
C ALA A 75 -30.83 -29.50 2.18
N ILE A 76 -31.43 -29.75 3.33
CA ILE A 76 -31.63 -31.07 3.92
C ILE A 76 -32.38 -31.96 2.90
N LEU A 77 -31.69 -32.97 2.39
CA LEU A 77 -32.26 -34.25 1.95
C LEU A 77 -32.01 -35.18 3.17
N GLU A 78 -32.89 -36.03 3.69
CA GLU A 78 -33.88 -36.99 3.18
C GLU A 78 -34.79 -37.37 4.40
N GLY A 79 -36.02 -37.89 4.37
CA GLY A 79 -36.92 -38.41 3.33
C GLY A 79 -38.24 -38.85 4.02
N GLY A 80 -39.33 -38.97 3.27
CA GLY A 80 -40.62 -39.43 3.81
C GLY A 80 -41.84 -39.16 2.93
N THR A 81 -42.00 -39.99 1.89
CA THR A 81 -43.23 -40.35 1.16
C THR A 81 -44.09 -39.28 0.44
N ASN A 82 -44.12 -39.45 -0.89
CA ASN A 82 -45.23 -39.25 -1.83
C ASN A 82 -46.04 -37.93 -1.76
N LEU A 83 -45.94 -37.12 -2.82
CA LEU A 83 -47.06 -36.87 -3.75
C LEU A 83 -46.61 -35.92 -4.86
N ARG A 84 -46.91 -36.32 -6.10
CA ARG A 84 -46.88 -35.47 -7.30
C ARG A 84 -47.92 -34.35 -7.13
N THR A 85 -47.69 -33.17 -7.71
CA THR A 85 -48.37 -32.62 -8.90
C THR A 85 -48.15 -31.09 -8.99
N ASP A 86 -48.19 -30.61 -10.22
CA ASP A 86 -47.81 -29.33 -10.82
C ASP A 86 -48.38 -27.99 -10.30
N SER A 87 -47.66 -26.95 -10.74
CA SER A 87 -48.12 -25.63 -11.25
C SER A 87 -48.33 -24.43 -10.31
N SER A 88 -47.48 -23.41 -10.54
CA SER A 88 -47.78 -21.98 -10.79
C SER A 88 -48.63 -21.24 -9.74
N THR A 89 -48.18 -20.21 -9.00
CA THR A 89 -47.77 -18.86 -9.45
C THR A 89 -47.19 -17.99 -8.28
N VAL A 90 -46.08 -17.28 -8.55
CA VAL A 90 -45.69 -15.88 -8.17
C VAL A 90 -46.00 -15.36 -6.74
N SER A 91 -45.04 -14.92 -5.90
CA SER A 91 -44.44 -13.56 -5.97
C SER A 91 -43.30 -13.30 -4.96
N HIS A 92 -42.16 -12.84 -5.49
CA HIS A 92 -41.19 -11.84 -4.99
C HIS A 92 -40.96 -11.57 -3.49
N VAL A 93 -39.72 -11.75 -3.02
CA VAL A 93 -38.88 -10.67 -2.42
C VAL A 93 -37.39 -10.85 -2.79
N LEU A 94 -36.88 -9.83 -3.49
CA LEU A 94 -35.51 -9.46 -3.90
C LEU A 94 -34.36 -10.50 -3.90
N LYS A 95 -34.04 -10.95 -5.11
CA LYS A 95 -32.66 -11.25 -5.53
C LYS A 95 -31.96 -9.94 -5.88
N ASN A 96 -31.01 -9.49 -5.05
CA ASN A 96 -29.81 -8.82 -5.53
C ASN A 96 -28.68 -8.87 -4.49
N GLY A 97 -28.26 -10.09 -4.15
CA GLY A 97 -27.04 -10.31 -3.37
C GLY A 97 -25.88 -10.48 -4.33
N ASN A 98 -24.99 -9.48 -4.41
CA ASN A 98 -23.67 -9.66 -5.02
C ASN A 98 -23.02 -10.90 -4.36
N PRO A 99 -22.50 -11.88 -5.12
CA PRO A 99 -21.97 -13.13 -4.55
C PRO A 99 -20.72 -12.94 -3.66
N ASN A 100 -20.26 -11.70 -3.47
CA ASN A 100 -19.09 -11.32 -2.68
C ASN A 100 -19.41 -10.71 -1.31
N VAL A 101 -20.67 -10.71 -0.86
CA VAL A 101 -21.04 -10.19 0.47
C VAL A 101 -21.16 -11.34 1.46
N THR A 102 -20.18 -11.48 2.36
CA THR A 102 -20.27 -12.41 3.50
C THR A 102 -20.99 -11.74 4.67
N VAL A 103 -22.19 -12.22 4.99
CA VAL A 103 -22.90 -11.84 6.23
C VAL A 103 -22.37 -12.72 7.36
N ARG A 104 -21.64 -12.14 8.32
CA ARG A 104 -21.07 -12.89 9.45
C ARG A 104 -22.10 -13.03 10.57
N SER A 105 -22.86 -14.13 10.57
CA SER A 105 -23.61 -14.54 11.76
C SER A 105 -22.65 -15.14 12.81
N LYS A 106 -22.75 -14.69 14.06
CA LYS A 106 -21.96 -15.24 15.18
C LYS A 106 -22.46 -16.65 15.49
N VAL A 107 -21.78 -17.68 14.98
CA VAL A 107 -22.03 -19.08 15.37
C VAL A 107 -21.23 -19.38 16.63
N LEU A 108 -21.90 -19.88 17.68
CA LEU A 108 -21.38 -20.00 19.03
C LEU A 108 -20.46 -21.22 19.28
N ASN A 109 -20.19 -22.08 18.30
CA ASN A 109 -19.27 -23.22 18.49
C ASN A 109 -18.46 -23.52 17.21
N PRO A 110 -17.11 -23.56 17.26
CA PRO A 110 -16.29 -24.01 16.13
C PRO A 110 -16.23 -25.56 16.04
N PRO A 111 -16.33 -26.17 14.85
CA PRO A 111 -16.03 -27.60 14.66
C PRO A 111 -14.52 -27.88 14.67
N PRO A 112 -14.09 -29.13 14.92
CA PRO A 112 -12.68 -29.48 15.00
C PRO A 112 -11.99 -29.38 13.64
N LEU A 113 -10.76 -28.88 13.65
CA LEU A 113 -9.87 -28.78 12.50
C LEU A 113 -9.46 -30.18 12.03
N SER A 114 -9.78 -30.53 10.79
CA SER A 114 -9.16 -31.66 10.08
C SER A 114 -8.06 -31.12 9.18
N GLU A 115 -6.83 -31.51 9.49
CA GLU A 115 -5.64 -31.27 8.67
C GLU A 115 -5.79 -31.97 7.32
N THR A 116 -5.68 -31.21 6.23
CA THR A 116 -5.38 -31.78 4.91
C THR A 116 -4.22 -30.99 4.32
N SER A 117 -3.06 -31.63 4.44
CA SER A 117 -1.83 -31.28 3.76
C SER A 117 -1.95 -31.54 2.26
N ASN A 118 -1.12 -30.84 1.47
CA ASN A 118 -0.81 -31.03 0.05
C ASN A 118 -1.55 -30.13 -0.97
N LEU A 119 -1.13 -28.85 -1.07
CA LEU A 119 -0.92 -28.18 -2.37
C LEU A 119 -0.03 -26.91 -2.22
N VAL A 120 1.22 -27.05 -1.78
CA VAL A 120 2.19 -25.94 -1.77
C VAL A 120 3.54 -26.44 -2.27
N GLN A 121 3.76 -26.43 -3.58
CA GLN A 121 5.11 -26.63 -4.13
C GLN A 121 5.46 -25.62 -5.25
N GLY A 122 4.51 -24.77 -5.68
CA GLY A 122 4.71 -23.84 -6.80
C GLY A 122 4.72 -22.34 -6.45
N VAL A 123 4.21 -21.95 -5.28
CA VAL A 123 4.03 -20.53 -4.91
C VAL A 123 5.11 -20.02 -3.93
N GLU A 124 5.76 -20.92 -3.19
CA GLU A 124 6.82 -20.54 -2.25
C GLU A 124 8.05 -19.96 -2.96
N ASN A 125 8.42 -20.47 -4.14
CA ASN A 125 9.64 -20.03 -4.81
C ASN A 125 9.54 -18.63 -5.48
N ILE A 126 8.35 -18.19 -5.87
CA ILE A 126 8.16 -16.83 -6.43
C ILE A 126 8.10 -15.79 -5.30
N THR A 127 7.50 -16.15 -4.17
CA THR A 127 7.29 -15.23 -3.06
C THR A 127 8.56 -15.05 -2.21
N ILE A 128 9.36 -16.11 -2.01
CA ILE A 128 10.60 -16.05 -1.20
C ILE A 128 11.69 -15.22 -1.91
N ASN A 129 11.85 -15.35 -3.22
CA ASN A 129 12.84 -14.57 -3.98
C ASN A 129 12.55 -13.06 -3.92
N SER A 130 11.26 -12.67 -4.00
CA SER A 130 10.86 -11.26 -3.90
C SER A 130 11.19 -10.62 -2.55
N TYR A 131 11.07 -11.35 -1.43
CA TYR A 131 11.41 -10.78 -0.10
C TYR A 131 12.91 -10.69 0.12
N ALA A 132 13.68 -11.67 -0.39
CA ALA A 132 15.14 -11.64 -0.31
C ALA A 132 15.70 -10.42 -1.06
N ASP A 133 15.16 -10.11 -2.23
CA ASP A 133 15.58 -8.95 -3.03
C ASP A 133 15.27 -7.63 -2.32
N ILE A 134 14.05 -7.48 -1.76
CA ILE A 134 13.66 -6.27 -1.00
C ILE A 134 14.53 -6.10 0.25
N LEU A 135 14.82 -7.18 0.97
CA LEU A 135 15.68 -7.13 2.16
C LEU A 135 17.12 -6.77 1.77
N ASN A 136 17.60 -7.24 0.63
CA ASN A 136 18.93 -6.90 0.13
C ASN A 136 19.00 -5.43 -0.28
N ASP A 137 18.00 -4.91 -0.98
CA ASP A 137 17.91 -3.49 -1.35
C ASP A 137 17.85 -2.59 -0.12
N LEU A 138 17.05 -2.98 0.90
CA LEU A 138 17.00 -2.26 2.17
C LEU A 138 18.37 -2.27 2.88
N LYS A 139 19.07 -3.41 2.87
CA LYS A 139 20.40 -3.54 3.46
C LYS A 139 21.42 -2.66 2.75
N ILE A 140 21.37 -2.59 1.42
CA ILE A 140 22.24 -1.72 0.61
C ILE A 140 21.93 -0.25 0.94
N TYR A 141 20.66 0.14 0.96
CA TYR A 141 20.25 1.49 1.31
C TYR A 141 20.75 1.92 2.70
N MET A 142 20.55 1.08 3.72
CA MET A 142 21.01 1.37 5.07
C MET A 142 22.54 1.49 5.16
N LYS A 143 23.27 0.62 4.46
CA LYS A 143 24.74 0.71 4.40
C LYS A 143 25.21 2.02 3.79
N ASN A 144 24.61 2.42 2.67
CA ASN A 144 24.97 3.65 1.97
C ASN A 144 24.63 4.88 2.83
N LEU A 145 23.45 4.89 3.47
CA LEU A 145 23.06 5.97 4.37
C LEU A 145 24.04 6.11 5.55
N LEU A 146 24.41 4.99 6.19
CA LEU A 146 25.39 5.01 7.27
C LEU A 146 26.76 5.48 6.80
N HIS A 147 27.17 5.07 5.60
CA HIS A 147 28.44 5.51 5.02
C HIS A 147 28.43 7.00 4.75
N ASP A 148 27.38 7.53 4.12
CA ASP A 148 27.23 8.95 3.82
C ASP A 148 27.22 9.82 5.08
N GLU A 149 26.51 9.40 6.12
CA GLU A 149 26.49 10.12 7.41
C GLU A 149 27.85 10.04 8.11
N MET A 150 28.51 8.89 8.10
CA MET A 150 29.88 8.75 8.61
C MET A 150 30.86 9.67 7.87
N ASP A 151 30.73 9.77 6.55
CA ASP A 151 31.59 10.58 5.70
C ASP A 151 31.38 12.09 5.97
N ARG A 152 30.14 12.51 6.23
CA ARG A 152 29.79 13.87 6.66
C ARG A 152 30.39 14.19 8.03
N VAL A 153 30.25 13.29 9.00
CA VAL A 153 30.83 13.45 10.34
C VAL A 153 32.34 13.54 10.27
N GLN A 154 32.98 12.66 9.48
CA GLN A 154 34.43 12.66 9.31
C GLN A 154 34.94 13.97 8.69
N LYS A 155 34.25 14.51 7.68
CA LYS A 155 34.55 15.83 7.10
C LYS A 155 34.40 16.96 8.12
N ALA A 156 33.34 16.95 8.93
CA ALA A 156 33.12 17.95 9.97
C ALA A 156 34.21 17.91 11.04
N ILE A 157 34.59 16.71 11.50
CA ILE A 157 35.69 16.51 12.45
C ILE A 157 37.00 16.99 11.84
N GLY A 158 37.27 16.70 10.57
CA GLY A 158 38.47 17.18 9.87
C GLY A 158 38.54 18.72 9.83
N SER A 159 37.44 19.38 9.48
CA SER A 159 37.34 20.84 9.46
C SER A 159 37.54 21.45 10.86
N LEU A 160 36.93 20.86 11.89
CA LEU A 160 37.09 21.30 13.26
C LEU A 160 38.55 21.13 13.73
N THR A 161 39.16 19.99 13.40
CA THR A 161 40.57 19.70 13.73
C THR A 161 41.50 20.75 13.12
N ASN A 162 41.28 21.12 11.86
CA ASN A 162 42.08 22.16 11.19
C ASN A 162 41.87 23.52 11.86
N THR A 163 40.62 23.86 12.20
CA THR A 163 40.30 25.12 12.88
C THR A 163 41.00 25.21 14.24
N ILE A 164 41.02 24.12 15.02
CA ILE A 164 41.70 24.06 16.31
C ILE A 164 43.22 24.25 16.12
N LYS A 165 43.82 23.60 15.12
CA LYS A 165 45.25 23.78 14.81
C LYS A 165 45.58 25.24 14.49
N ASP A 166 44.78 25.88 13.63
CA ASP A 166 44.97 27.27 13.26
C ASP A 166 44.81 28.21 14.45
N GLN A 167 43.83 27.95 15.32
CA GLN A 167 43.63 28.70 16.55
C GLN A 167 44.80 28.54 17.52
N ASN A 168 45.30 27.32 17.73
CA ASN A 168 46.45 27.08 18.60
C ASN A 168 47.69 27.82 18.10
N SER A 169 47.98 27.79 16.80
CA SER A 169 49.11 28.53 16.22
C SER A 169 48.97 30.05 16.45
N ARG A 170 47.76 30.58 16.34
CA ARG A 170 47.50 32.01 16.62
C ARG A 170 47.69 32.35 18.10
N ILE A 171 47.29 31.46 19.01
CA ILE A 171 47.49 31.62 20.45
C ILE A 171 48.99 31.65 20.76
N GLU A 172 49.77 30.68 20.25
CA GLU A 172 51.22 30.64 20.44
C GLU A 172 51.90 31.93 19.95
N GLN A 173 51.49 32.47 18.80
CA GLN A 173 52.01 33.74 18.29
C GLN A 173 51.66 34.93 19.20
N LEU A 174 50.46 34.94 19.79
CA LEU A 174 50.05 35.99 20.73
C LEU A 174 50.81 35.89 22.05
N GLU A 175 50.97 34.68 22.59
CA GLU A 175 51.74 34.42 23.80
C GLU A 175 53.20 34.84 23.64
N ALA A 176 53.81 34.57 22.48
CA ALA A 176 55.17 35.02 22.16
C ALA A 176 55.28 36.54 22.13
N ARG A 177 54.29 37.26 21.57
CA ARG A 177 54.29 38.74 21.54
C ARG A 177 54.15 39.35 22.92
N VAL A 178 53.29 38.78 23.76
CA VAL A 178 53.08 39.24 25.15
C VAL A 178 54.33 39.00 25.99
N SER A 179 55.05 37.90 25.77
CA SER A 179 56.25 37.55 26.53
C SER A 179 57.47 38.47 26.27
N ILE A 180 57.41 39.32 25.25
CA ILE A 180 58.49 40.26 24.87
C ILE A 180 58.20 41.69 25.38
N LEU A 181 57.00 41.92 25.93
CA LEU A 181 56.60 43.18 26.58
C LEU A 181 56.85 43.13 28.09
#